data_AF-A0A2X2VY10-F1
#
_entry.id   AF-A0A2X2VY10-F1
#
_cell.length_a   1.000
_cell.length_b   1.000
_cell.length_c   1.000
_cell.angle_alpha   90.00
_cell.angle_beta   90.00
_cell.angle_gamma   90.00
#
_symmetry.space_group_name_H-M   'P 1'
#
loop_
_entity.id
_entity.type
_entity.pdbx_description
1 polymer ?
#
loop_
_entity_poly.entity_id
_entity_poly.type
_entity_poly.pdbx_seq_one_letter_code
_entity_poly.pdbx_strand_id
1 'polypeptide(L)' 'MLAKAGWLVREGEAFGVNAPAHGLRITLSTLGDGDINKLAADIHQALKR' A
#
# COMPACT_ATOMS: atom_id res chain seq x y z
N MET A 1 6.07 7.90 0.67
CA MET A 1 6.10 6.98 -0.48
C MET A 1 6.50 5.61 0.02
N LEU A 2 5.60 4.63 -0.05
CA LEU A 2 5.80 3.30 0.55
C LEU A 2 7.04 2.56 0.02
N ALA A 3 7.38 2.74 -1.25
CA ALA A 3 8.62 2.19 -1.82
C ALA A 3 9.89 2.71 -1.13
N LYS A 4 9.90 3.97 -0.67
CA LYS A 4 11.04 4.53 0.09
C LYS A 4 11.13 3.98 1.52
N ALA A 5 10.03 3.44 2.05
CA ALA A 5 10.00 2.77 3.35
C ALA A 5 10.34 1.27 3.24
N GLY A 6 10.71 0.79 2.05
CA GLY A 6 11.14 -0.59 1.80
C GLY A 6 10.03 -1.54 1.37
N TRP A 7 8.81 -1.03 1.12
CA TRP A 7 7.70 -1.86 0.67
C TRP A 7 7.79 -2.17 -0.82
N LEU A 8 7.52 -3.43 -1.17
CA LEU A 8 7.34 -3.84 -2.56
C LEU A 8 6.00 -3.30 -3.07
N VAL A 9 6.04 -2.14 -3.71
CA VAL A 9 4.85 -1.52 -4.31
C VAL A 9 4.63 -2.10 -5.71
N ARG A 10 3.40 -2.53 -5.97
CA ARG A 10 2.90 -2.81 -7.32
C ARG A 10 1.78 -1.82 -7.57
N GLU A 11 2.01 -0.89 -8.50
CA GLU A 11 0.88 -0.13 -9.05
C GLU A 11 -0.07 -1.14 -9.70
N GLY A 12 -1.32 -1.15 -9.24
CA GLY A 12 -2.37 -1.86 -9.96
C GLY A 12 -2.79 -0.99 -11.12
N GLU A 13 -3.00 -1.58 -12.30
CA GLU A 13 -3.88 -0.95 -13.29
C GLU A 13 -5.17 -0.51 -12.61
N ALA A 14 -5.70 0.65 -13.00
CA ALA A 14 -6.82 1.27 -12.32
C ALA A 14 -7.94 0.25 -12.08
N PHE A 15 -8.39 0.11 -10.83
CA PHE A 15 -9.57 -0.70 -10.49
C PHE A 15 -10.80 -0.02 -11.09
N GLY A 16 -11.01 -0.17 -12.39
CA GLY A 16 -12.00 0.56 -13.16
C GLY A 16 -13.17 -0.34 -13.51
N VAL A 17 -14.17 -0.42 -12.63
CA VAL A 17 -15.50 -0.95 -13.03
C VAL A 17 -16.39 0.19 -13.57
N ASN A 18 -16.11 1.46 -13.21
CA ASN A 18 -16.88 2.63 -13.71
C ASN A 18 -16.05 3.92 -13.91
N ALA A 19 -15.03 4.20 -13.09
CA ALA A 19 -14.12 5.35 -13.26
C ALA A 19 -12.68 4.93 -12.92
N PRO A 20 -11.64 5.50 -13.55
CA PRO A 20 -10.26 5.16 -13.24
C PRO A 20 -9.94 5.55 -11.78
N ALA A 21 -9.72 4.54 -10.94
CA ALA A 21 -9.27 4.70 -9.58
C ALA A 21 -7.78 4.35 -9.48
N HIS A 22 -6.97 5.29 -9.00
CA HIS A 22 -5.58 5.01 -8.62
C HIS A 22 -5.59 4.18 -7.34
N GLY A 23 -5.39 2.86 -7.48
CA GLY A 23 -5.39 1.92 -6.36
C GLY A 23 -4.02 1.30 -6.14
N LEU A 24 -3.73 0.99 -4.88
CA LEU A 24 -2.55 0.24 -4.48
C LEU A 24 -2.96 -1.17 -4.05
N ARG A 25 -2.36 -2.20 -4.65
CA ARG A 25 -2.55 -3.59 -4.18
C ARG A 25 -1.52 -3.93 -3.12
N ILE A 26 -1.99 -4.44 -1.99
CA ILE A 26 -1.14 -4.87 -0.86
C ILE A 26 -1.44 -6.34 -0.56
N THR A 27 -0.39 -7.17 -0.44
CA THR A 27 -0.51 -8.58 -0.04
C THR A 27 -0.08 -8.72 1.41
N LEU A 28 -0.97 -9.23 2.27
CA LEU A 28 -0.72 -9.38 3.71
C LEU A 28 -0.34 -10.81 4.10
N SER A 29 -0.51 -11.80 3.20
CA SER A 29 -0.42 -13.23 3.51
C SER A 29 0.95 -13.72 3.99
N THR A 30 2.00 -12.91 3.83
CA THR A 30 3.36 -13.21 4.30
C THR A 30 3.85 -12.26 5.39
N LEU A 31 3.00 -11.37 5.90
CA LEU A 31 3.36 -10.39 6.92
C LEU A 31 3.07 -10.93 8.32
N GLY A 32 4.02 -10.75 9.24
CA GLY A 32 3.78 -10.97 10.66
C GLY A 32 3.17 -9.74 11.34
N ASP A 33 2.72 -9.89 12.58
CA ASP A 33 2.05 -8.82 13.34
C ASP A 33 2.89 -7.53 13.45
N GLY A 34 4.22 -7.67 13.61
CA GLY A 34 5.13 -6.53 13.65
C GLY A 34 5.19 -5.76 12.32
N ASP A 35 5.14 -6.47 11.20
CA ASP A 35 5.17 -5.87 9.86
C ASP A 35 3.84 -5.20 9.53
N ILE A 36 2.73 -5.73 10.01
CA ILE A 36 1.39 -5.13 9.86
C ILE A 36 1.33 -3.76 10.56
N ASN A 37 1.85 -3.66 11.78
CA ASN A 37 1.89 -2.40 12.51
C ASN A 37 2.77 -1.35 11.82
N LYS A 38 3.94 -1.77 11.31
CA LYS A 38 4.83 -0.90 10.54
C LYS A 38 4.18 -0.42 9.24
N LEU A 39 3.53 -1.32 8.50
CA LEU A 39 2.80 -1.01 7.28
C LEU A 39 1.71 0.03 7.52
N ALA A 40 0.92 -0.14 8.58
CA ALA A 40 -0.14 0.80 8.94
C ALA A 40 0.41 2.21 9.23
N ALA A 41 1.52 2.30 9.97
CA ALA A 41 2.19 3.57 10.23
C ALA A 41 2.71 4.23 8.95
N ASP A 42 3.33 3.45 8.05
CA ASP A 42 3.88 3.95 6.80
C ASP A 42 2.79 4.41 5.80
N ILE A 43 1.65 3.71 5.74
CA ILE A 43 0.47 4.14 4.95
C ILE A 43 -0.07 5.47 5.51
N HIS A 44 -0.24 5.57 6.82
CA HIS A 44 -0.73 6.78 7.47
C HIS A 44 0.17 7.99 7.19
N GLN A 45 1.48 7.80 7.25
CA GLN A 45 2.44 8.85 6.91
C GLN A 45 2.37 9.23 5.43
N ALA A 46 2.16 8.26 4.53
CA ALA A 46 2.07 8.50 3.10
C ALA A 46 0.80 9.26 2.69
N LEU A 47 -0.32 9.05 3.39
CA LEU A 47 -1.60 9.74 3.13
C LEU A 47 -1.69 11.15 3.72
N LYS A 48 -0.84 11.49 4.70
CA LYS A 48 -0.77 12.82 5.34
C LYS A 48 0.13 13.83 4.62
N ARG A 49 0.74 13.45 3.49
CA ARG A 49 1.58 14.30 2.65
C ARG A 49 0.84 14.71 1.39
#